data_AF-A0A968HVT0-F1
#
_entry.id   AF-A0A968HVT0-F1
#
_cell.length_a   1.000
_cell.length_b   1.000
_cell.length_c   1.000
_cell.angle_alpha   90.00
_cell.angle_beta   90.00
_cell.angle_gamma   90.00
#
_symmetry.space_group_name_H-M   'P 1'
#
loop_
_entity.id
_entity.type
_entity.pdbx_description
1 polymer ?
#
loop_
_entity_poly.entity_id
_entity_poly.type
_entity_poly.pdbx_seq_one_letter_code
_entity_poly.pdbx_strand_id
1 'polypeptide(L)' 'MKRGSTALERGSQEWVAYCTAKYKSFNAEAGTYTSYTGVERPCRVTE' A
#
# COMPACT_ATOMS: atom_id res chain seq x y z
N MET A 1 11.39 -20.05 -13.41
CA MET A 1 10.13 -19.92 -12.66
C MET A 1 9.87 -18.44 -12.37
N LYS A 2 8.64 -17.94 -12.58
CA LYS A 2 8.29 -16.54 -12.29
C LYS A 2 8.45 -16.29 -10.80
N ARG A 3 9.32 -15.33 -10.43
CA ARG A 3 9.49 -14.86 -9.05
C ARG A 3 8.12 -14.44 -8.52
N GLY A 4 7.67 -15.12 -7.48
CA GLY A 4 6.39 -14.82 -6.82
C GLY A 4 6.50 -13.49 -6.10
N SER A 5 5.88 -12.46 -6.68
CA SER A 5 5.74 -11.12 -6.09
C SER A 5 4.42 -10.96 -5.34
N THR A 6 3.80 -12.06 -4.88
CA THR A 6 2.44 -12.04 -4.32
C THR A 6 2.36 -11.51 -2.88
N ALA A 7 3.50 -11.36 -2.20
CA ALA A 7 3.55 -10.89 -0.80
C ALA A 7 3.12 -9.41 -0.65
N LEU A 8 3.03 -8.65 -1.73
CA LEU A 8 2.57 -7.26 -1.69
C LEU A 8 1.45 -6.99 -2.71
N GLU A 9 0.62 -7.98 -3.02
CA GLU A 9 -0.58 -7.72 -3.82
C GLU A 9 -1.48 -6.70 -3.12
N ARG A 10 -2.06 -5.79 -3.90
CA ARG A 10 -2.94 -4.74 -3.36
C ARG A 10 -4.13 -5.37 -2.64
N GLY A 11 -4.27 -5.07 -1.35
CA GLY A 11 -5.31 -5.61 -0.47
C GLY A 11 -4.87 -6.80 0.38
N SER A 12 -3.68 -7.36 0.16
CA SER A 12 -3.12 -8.39 1.05
C SER A 12 -2.73 -7.81 2.41
N GLN A 13 -2.76 -8.64 3.45
CA GLN A 13 -2.43 -8.21 4.81
C GLN A 13 -0.99 -7.69 4.94
N GLU A 14 -0.05 -8.29 4.21
CA GLU A 14 1.34 -7.82 4.11
C GLU A 14 1.45 -6.46 3.40
N TRP A 15 0.65 -6.24 2.36
CA TRP A 15 0.56 -4.96 1.66
C TRP A 15 0.01 -3.85 2.56
N VAL A 16 -1.05 -4.16 3.32
CA VAL A 16 -1.60 -3.24 4.32
C VAL A 16 -0.57 -2.92 5.38
N ALA A 17 0.14 -3.92 5.92
CA ALA A 17 1.20 -3.71 6.91
C ALA A 17 2.31 -2.81 6.37
N TYR A 18 2.78 -3.04 5.13
CA TYR A 18 3.78 -2.20 4.47
C TYR A 18 3.29 -0.76 4.30
N CYS A 19 2.08 -0.57 3.75
CA CYS A 19 1.54 0.75 3.47
C CYS A 19 1.24 1.53 4.75
N THR A 20 0.75 0.86 5.81
CA THR A 20 0.49 1.47 7.12
C THR A 20 1.78 1.85 7.84
N ALA A 21 2.83 1.03 7.72
CA ALA A 21 4.15 1.35 8.26
C ALA A 21 4.79 2.55 7.52
N LYS A 22 4.56 2.67 6.21
CA LYS A 22 5.14 3.73 5.37
C LYS A 22 4.37 5.05 5.44
N TYR A 23 3.04 4.99 5.49
CA TYR A 23 2.16 6.15 5.46
C TYR A 23 1.24 6.15 6.68
N LYS A 24 1.39 7.15 7.55
CA LYS A 24 0.56 7.30 8.78
C LYS A 24 -0.94 7.44 8.49
N SER A 25 -1.30 8.01 7.35
CA SER A 25 -2.69 8.25 6.93
C SER A 25 -3.11 7.27 5.84
N PHE A 26 -2.66 6.03 5.92
CA PHE A 26 -3.06 4.97 4.99
C PHE A 26 -4.44 4.42 5.36
N ASN A 27 -5.30 4.34 4.35
CA ASN A 27 -6.61 3.72 4.42
C ASN A 27 -6.56 2.35 3.72
N ALA A 28 -6.67 1.27 4.50
CA ALA A 28 -6.62 -0.09 4.00
C ALA A 28 -7.86 -0.47 3.17
N GLU A 29 -9.03 0.13 3.43
CA GLU A 29 -10.27 -0.15 2.70
C GLU A 29 -10.22 0.44 1.28
N ALA A 30 -9.80 1.70 1.16
CA ALA A 30 -9.65 2.37 -0.13
C ALA A 30 -8.34 2.00 -0.85
N GLY A 31 -7.35 1.53 -0.09
CA GLY A 31 -6.02 1.27 -0.60
C GLY A 31 -5.23 2.53 -0.99
N THR A 32 -5.62 3.66 -0.42
CA THR A 32 -5.04 4.99 -0.65
C THR A 32 -4.44 5.52 0.63
N TYR A 33 -3.51 6.46 0.51
CA TYR A 33 -3.05 7.26 1.65
C TYR A 33 -3.20 8.74 1.32
N THR A 34 -3.46 9.54 2.35
CA THR A 34 -3.46 11.00 2.21
C THR A 34 -2.02 11.51 2.22
N SER A 35 -1.61 12.16 1.14
CA SER A 35 -0.32 12.85 1.09
C SER A 35 -0.33 14.07 2.01
N TYR A 36 0.85 14.62 2.28
CA TYR A 36 0.96 15.88 3.02
C TYR A 36 0.23 17.06 2.35
N THR A 37 0.02 16.99 1.03
CA THR A 37 -0.74 18.00 0.28
C THR A 37 -2.26 17.77 0.34
N GLY A 38 -2.74 16.82 1.15
CA GLY A 38 -4.16 16.49 1.29
C GLY A 38 -4.74 15.68 0.13
N VAL A 39 -3.89 15.12 -0.74
CA VAL A 39 -4.33 14.36 -1.91
C VAL A 39 -4.27 12.87 -1.61
N GLU A 40 -5.36 12.15 -1.87
CA GLU A 40 -5.36 10.69 -1.80
C GLU A 40 -4.56 10.09 -2.96
N ARG A 41 -3.57 9.28 -2.61
CA ARG A 41 -2.70 8.59 -3.57
C ARG A 41 -2.79 7.09 -3.35
N PRO A 42 -2.85 6.27 -4.41
CA PRO A 42 -2.84 4.83 -4.25
C PRO A 42 -1.49 4.38 -3.69
N CYS A 43 -1.51 3.50 -2.68
CA CYS A 43 -0.27 2.88 -2.24
C CYS A 43 0.26 1.94 -3.33
N ARG A 44 1.48 2.19 -3.79
CA ARG A 44 2.17 1.36 -4.77
C ARG A 44 3.38 0.72 -4.12
N VAL A 45 3.41 -0.61 -4.16
CA VAL A 45 4.53 -1.47 -3.76
C VAL A 45 5.32 -1.87 -5.00
N THR A 46 5.67 -0.90 -5.84
CA THR A 46 6.50 -1.20 -7.01
C THR A 46 7.92 -1.47 -6.53
N GLU A 47 8.21 -2.77 -6.42
CA GLU A 47 9.49 -3.51 -6.31
C GLU A 47 10.52 -3.05 -5.27
#